data_AF-A0A953FAR9-F1
#
_entry.id   AF-A0A953FAR9-F1
#
_cell.length_a   1.000
_cell.length_b   1.000
_cell.length_c   1.000
_cell.angle_alpha   90.00
_cell.angle_beta   90.00
_cell.angle_gamma   90.00
#
_symmetry.space_group_name_H-M   'P 1'
#
loop_
_entity.id
_entity.type
_entity.pdbx_description
1 polymer ?
#
loop_
_entity_poly.entity_id
_entity_poly.type
_entity_poly.pdbx_seq_one_letter_code
_entity_poly.pdbx_strand_id
1 'polypeptide(L)'
;MIAYNPDLLTNLEILKHAKGWKNKNIIDDAQWQEISARYKVGIYHPNYFIRLSLFLATLTAIGAVFGLVTLFMSAVDLSSDAVAWLLLFFGGATIVALDRIFVKQMFHFKSGVTEGLLYTGILSIVIGAGLLSEFRDEYFTAFVLLAITATAAIRYLDLISTTLAMGTLMWILFHSLSEWEGMGAQLLPFAGMVLSMIGWSVVRRYKHRATLEAEVDCFNLSEGLWLLTFYASGNYLVVRELSVALLGMQLNTDSDIPLAWLFYAFTVIVPLSFIYAGVRLRNRIMLWAGLFVLGFSAFTFKYYYSLGHHEITLTAGGIVLILAAWIAMRYLREPRNGFTRESVFDESLGNAHLQAFVIAQTLPTKPSETPEGGISGGGGSFGGGGSSGSF
;
A
#
# COMPACT_ATOMS: atom_id res chain seq x y z
N MET A 1 -1.13 -3.16 -21.64
CA MET A 1 0.22 -3.64 -21.99
C MET A 1 1.20 -3.04 -20.98
N ILE A 2 2.01 -3.88 -20.35
CA ILE A 2 3.04 -3.49 -19.37
C ILE A 2 4.10 -2.62 -20.07
N ALA A 3 4.62 -1.61 -19.39
CA ALA A 3 5.64 -0.72 -19.96
C ALA A 3 7.04 -1.34 -20.06
N TYR A 4 7.33 -2.30 -19.18
CA TYR A 4 8.63 -2.96 -19.04
C TYR A 4 8.77 -4.18 -19.96
N ASN A 5 10.01 -4.53 -20.29
CA ASN A 5 10.32 -5.77 -21.01
C ASN A 5 10.18 -6.98 -20.06
N PRO A 6 9.26 -7.94 -20.32
CA PRO A 6 9.04 -9.10 -19.47
C PRO A 6 10.27 -9.99 -19.30
N ASP A 7 11.09 -10.15 -20.34
CA ASP A 7 12.28 -11.02 -20.31
C ASP A 7 13.33 -10.46 -19.34
N LEU A 8 13.52 -9.13 -19.37
CA LEU A 8 14.47 -8.47 -18.47
C LEU A 8 14.02 -8.51 -17.01
N LEU A 9 12.71 -8.40 -16.76
CA LEU A 9 12.14 -8.55 -15.41
C LEU A 9 12.28 -10.00 -14.92
N THR A 10 12.03 -10.98 -15.79
CA THR A 10 12.20 -12.40 -15.46
C THR A 10 13.67 -12.71 -15.10
N ASN A 11 14.63 -12.18 -15.87
CA ASN A 11 16.05 -12.31 -15.54
C ASN A 11 16.39 -11.71 -14.15
N LEU A 12 15.79 -10.55 -13.82
CA LEU A 12 15.98 -9.90 -12.52
C LEU A 12 15.43 -10.77 -11.38
N GLU A 13 14.25 -11.36 -11.56
CA GLU A 13 13.64 -12.27 -10.59
C GLU A 13 14.51 -13.52 -10.38
N ILE A 14 15.01 -14.14 -11.45
CA ILE A 14 15.91 -15.30 -11.38
C ILE A 14 17.18 -14.97 -10.58
N LEU A 15 17.84 -13.83 -10.87
CA LEU A 15 19.04 -13.44 -10.13
C LEU A 15 18.75 -13.16 -8.65
N LYS A 16 17.60 -12.57 -8.33
CA LYS A 16 17.18 -12.31 -6.95
C LYS A 16 17.00 -13.62 -6.18
N HIS A 17 16.34 -14.62 -6.77
CA HIS A 17 16.17 -15.95 -6.17
C HIS A 17 17.50 -16.69 -6.03
N ALA A 18 18.32 -16.71 -7.07
CA ALA A 18 19.63 -17.35 -7.05
C ALA A 18 20.54 -16.73 -5.98
N LYS A 19 20.48 -15.41 -5.78
CA LYS A 19 21.20 -14.75 -4.68
C LYS A 19 20.69 -15.21 -3.31
N GLY A 20 19.38 -15.37 -3.15
CA GLY A 20 18.79 -15.94 -1.94
C GLY A 20 19.25 -17.37 -1.67
N TRP A 21 19.32 -18.21 -2.71
CA TRP A 21 19.85 -19.58 -2.62
C TRP A 21 21.32 -19.62 -2.25
N LYS A 22 22.12 -18.71 -2.81
CA LYS A 22 23.54 -18.56 -2.45
C LYS A 22 23.70 -18.20 -0.98
N ASN A 23 22.95 -17.21 -0.48
CA ASN A 23 23.01 -16.80 0.93
C ASN A 23 22.65 -17.94 1.90
N LYS A 24 21.84 -18.89 1.45
CA LYS A 24 21.46 -20.11 2.21
C LYS A 24 22.41 -21.29 1.99
N ASN A 25 23.51 -21.12 1.26
CA ASN A 25 24.44 -22.18 0.86
C ASN A 25 23.77 -23.36 0.13
N ILE A 26 22.68 -23.10 -0.61
CA ILE A 26 21.99 -24.11 -1.44
C ILE A 26 22.75 -24.31 -2.75
N ILE A 27 23.34 -23.24 -3.29
CA ILE A 27 24.18 -23.26 -4.49
C ILE A 27 25.59 -22.79 -4.15
N ASP A 28 26.59 -23.29 -4.88
CA ASP A 28 27.98 -22.88 -4.73
C ASP A 28 28.31 -21.60 -5.53
N ASP A 29 29.53 -21.09 -5.33
CA ASP A 29 30.01 -19.89 -6.02
C ASP A 29 30.14 -20.09 -7.55
N ALA A 30 30.43 -21.31 -8.01
CA ALA A 30 30.58 -21.61 -9.43
C ALA A 30 29.21 -21.57 -10.15
N GLN A 31 28.19 -22.18 -9.55
CA GLN A 31 26.80 -22.15 -9.99
C GLN A 31 26.25 -20.72 -9.99
N TRP A 32 26.55 -19.94 -8.95
CA TRP A 32 26.19 -18.52 -8.91
C TRP A 32 26.78 -17.74 -10.08
N GLN A 33 28.07 -17.96 -10.39
CA GLN A 33 28.74 -17.31 -11.51
C GLN A 33 28.13 -17.72 -12.86
N GLU A 34 27.81 -19.01 -13.04
CA GLU A 34 27.17 -19.51 -14.26
C GLU A 34 25.78 -18.88 -14.47
N ILE A 35 24.95 -18.85 -13.42
CA ILE A 35 23.61 -18.23 -13.46
C ILE A 35 23.74 -16.73 -13.76
N SER A 36 24.66 -16.03 -13.09
CA SER A 36 24.87 -14.59 -13.28
C SER A 36 25.40 -14.25 -14.68
N ALA A 37 26.21 -15.14 -15.27
CA ALA A 37 26.71 -14.98 -16.64
C ALA A 37 25.62 -15.22 -17.69
N ARG A 38 24.72 -16.18 -17.44
CA ARG A 38 23.62 -16.56 -18.33
C ARG A 38 22.47 -15.55 -18.33
N TYR A 39 22.09 -15.05 -17.15
CA TYR A 39 20.95 -14.14 -16.98
C TYR A 39 21.43 -12.72 -16.71
N LYS A 40 21.73 -11.96 -17.78
CA LYS A 40 22.16 -10.56 -17.64
C LYS A 40 20.96 -9.64 -17.44
N VAL A 41 21.08 -8.75 -16.45
CA VAL A 41 20.07 -7.73 -16.13
C VAL A 41 20.60 -6.37 -16.56
N GLY A 42 20.02 -5.83 -17.64
CA GLY A 42 20.27 -4.45 -18.10
C GLY A 42 19.39 -3.41 -17.40
N ILE A 43 18.63 -3.81 -16.38
CA ILE A 43 17.69 -2.95 -15.66
C ILE A 43 18.39 -2.26 -14.50
N TYR A 44 18.17 -0.95 -14.37
CA TYR A 44 18.54 -0.20 -13.19
C TYR A 44 17.47 -0.35 -12.09
N HIS A 45 17.76 -1.20 -11.10
CA HIS A 45 16.92 -1.45 -9.93
C HIS A 45 17.75 -1.35 -8.63
N PRO A 46 17.84 -0.15 -8.03
CA PRO A 46 18.64 0.10 -6.84
C PRO A 46 18.03 -0.52 -5.56
N ASN A 47 18.80 -0.52 -4.47
CA ASN A 47 18.30 -0.89 -3.15
C ASN A 47 17.33 0.17 -2.60
N TYR A 48 16.63 -0.15 -1.52
CA TYR A 48 15.58 0.72 -0.96
C TYR A 48 16.07 2.11 -0.57
N PHE A 49 17.26 2.22 0.04
CA PHE A 49 17.82 3.50 0.46
C PHE A 49 18.10 4.42 -0.73
N ILE A 50 18.80 3.91 -1.75
CA ILE A 50 19.09 4.66 -2.99
C ILE A 50 17.79 5.01 -3.73
N ARG A 51 16.83 4.08 -3.78
CA ARG A 51 15.49 4.31 -4.35
C ARG A 51 14.80 5.50 -3.68
N LEU A 52 14.82 5.58 -2.35
CA LEU A 52 14.21 6.68 -1.61
C LEU A 52 14.95 8.01 -1.88
N SER A 53 16.29 8.00 -1.90
CA SER A 53 17.07 9.20 -2.21
C SER A 53 16.80 9.72 -3.62
N LEU A 54 16.77 8.81 -4.62
CA LEU A 54 16.47 9.16 -6.01
C LEU A 54 15.04 9.66 -6.17
N PHE A 55 14.08 9.08 -5.45
CA PHE A 55 12.70 9.57 -5.43
C PHE A 55 12.64 11.02 -4.94
N LEU A 56 13.24 11.31 -3.79
CA LEU A 56 13.27 12.67 -3.23
C LEU A 56 13.98 13.65 -4.17
N ALA A 57 15.15 13.27 -4.70
CA ALA A 57 15.88 14.10 -5.66
C ALA A 57 15.06 14.38 -6.93
N THR A 58 14.29 13.41 -7.40
CA THR A 58 13.39 13.55 -8.55
C THR A 58 12.27 14.53 -8.25
N LEU A 59 11.63 14.44 -7.09
CA LEU A 59 10.60 15.42 -6.68
C LEU A 59 11.17 16.84 -6.60
N THR A 60 12.37 17.01 -6.03
CA THR A 60 13.04 18.32 -5.99
C THR A 60 13.35 18.84 -7.39
N ALA A 61 13.88 17.99 -8.28
CA ALA A 61 14.20 18.40 -9.65
C ALA A 61 12.96 18.79 -10.44
N ILE A 62 11.89 17.98 -10.38
CA ILE A 62 10.62 18.29 -11.06
C ILE A 62 9.97 19.54 -10.46
N GLY A 63 9.99 19.68 -9.14
CA GLY A 63 9.49 20.86 -8.44
C GLY A 63 10.24 22.13 -8.82
N ALA A 64 11.57 22.06 -9.00
CA ALA A 64 12.37 23.19 -9.46
C ALA A 64 12.04 23.57 -10.91
N VAL A 65 11.87 22.60 -11.81
CA VAL A 65 11.44 22.85 -13.20
C VAL A 65 10.05 23.49 -13.22
N PHE A 66 9.09 22.92 -12.49
CA PHE A 66 7.74 23.45 -12.40
C PHE A 66 7.73 24.87 -11.82
N GLY A 67 8.45 25.09 -10.72
CA GLY A 67 8.61 26.39 -10.08
C GLY A 67 9.17 27.45 -11.02
N LEU A 68 10.21 27.11 -11.79
CA LEU A 68 10.80 28.00 -12.79
C LEU A 68 9.80 28.33 -13.90
N VAL A 69 9.05 27.34 -14.42
CA VAL A 69 7.98 27.60 -15.39
C VAL A 69 6.93 28.56 -14.81
N THR A 70 6.46 28.31 -13.59
CA THR A 70 5.46 29.18 -12.94
C THR A 70 5.99 30.59 -12.69
N LEU A 71 7.28 30.76 -12.38
CA LEU A 71 7.92 32.06 -12.17
C LEU A 71 7.98 32.88 -13.46
N PHE A 72 8.28 32.25 -14.59
CA PHE A 72 8.25 32.96 -15.89
C PHE A 72 6.82 33.32 -16.30
N MET A 73 5.84 32.50 -15.93
CA MET A 73 4.45 32.78 -16.24
C MET A 73 3.76 33.72 -15.25
N SER A 74 4.31 33.93 -14.04
CA SER A 74 3.72 34.86 -13.06
C SER A 74 3.81 36.33 -13.48
N ALA A 75 4.58 36.65 -14.52
CA ALA A 75 4.57 37.97 -15.15
C ALA A 75 3.34 38.20 -16.06
N VAL A 76 2.52 37.16 -16.28
CA VAL A 76 1.29 37.18 -17.06
C VAL A 76 0.13 36.82 -16.13
N ASP A 77 -0.94 37.63 -16.12
CA ASP A 77 -2.17 37.27 -15.42
C ASP A 77 -2.83 36.06 -16.10
N LEU A 78 -2.47 34.87 -15.65
CA LEU A 78 -3.03 33.61 -16.14
C LEU A 78 -4.42 33.38 -15.56
N SER A 79 -5.37 33.02 -16.42
CA SER A 79 -6.66 32.50 -15.97
C SER A 79 -6.52 31.12 -15.33
N SER A 80 -7.51 30.73 -14.51
CA SER A 80 -7.58 29.38 -13.91
C SER A 80 -7.46 28.28 -14.98
N ASP A 81 -8.15 28.45 -16.11
CA ASP A 81 -8.09 27.51 -17.24
C ASP A 81 -6.70 27.38 -17.83
N ALA A 82 -5.95 28.48 -17.94
CA ALA A 82 -4.59 28.44 -18.47
C ALA A 82 -3.65 27.65 -17.54
N VAL A 83 -3.81 27.81 -16.22
CA VAL A 83 -3.09 27.02 -15.21
C VAL A 83 -3.48 25.54 -15.29
N ALA A 84 -4.77 25.26 -15.47
CA ALA A 84 -5.28 23.91 -15.62
C ALA A 84 -4.67 23.18 -16.83
N TRP A 85 -4.65 23.83 -18.00
CA TRP A 85 -4.03 23.30 -19.22
C TRP A 85 -2.51 23.13 -19.09
N LEU A 86 -1.83 24.06 -18.41
CA LEU A 86 -0.40 23.94 -18.12
C LEU A 86 -0.11 22.69 -17.28
N LEU A 87 -0.90 22.43 -16.24
CA LEU A 87 -0.77 21.27 -15.38
C LEU A 87 -1.04 19.96 -16.13
N LEU A 88 -2.07 19.92 -16.98
CA LEU A 88 -2.36 18.77 -17.84
C LEU A 88 -1.21 18.49 -18.80
N PHE A 89 -0.67 19.54 -19.45
CA PHE A 89 0.48 19.42 -20.34
C PHE A 89 1.72 18.92 -19.58
N PHE A 90 2.01 19.52 -18.43
CA PHE A 90 3.15 19.14 -17.59
C PHE A 90 3.05 17.70 -17.09
N GLY A 91 1.87 17.27 -16.65
CA GLY A 91 1.63 15.91 -16.21
C GLY A 91 1.78 14.90 -17.34
N GLY A 92 1.22 15.21 -18.53
CA GLY A 92 1.40 14.42 -19.74
C GLY A 92 2.88 14.32 -20.16
N ALA A 93 3.60 15.44 -20.18
CA ALA A 93 5.03 15.47 -20.51
C ALA A 93 5.85 14.62 -19.53
N THR A 94 5.53 14.67 -18.24
CA THR A 94 6.20 13.88 -17.20
C THR A 94 5.98 12.38 -17.38
N ILE A 95 4.74 11.95 -17.71
CA ILE A 95 4.43 10.54 -18.01
C ILE A 95 5.10 10.08 -19.30
N VAL A 96 5.17 10.94 -20.33
CA VAL A 96 5.91 10.64 -21.57
C VAL A 96 7.40 10.49 -21.29
N ALA A 97 7.99 11.38 -20.49
CA ALA A 97 9.39 11.28 -20.07
C ALA A 97 9.65 9.98 -19.29
N LEU A 98 8.77 9.62 -18.36
CA LEU A 98 8.80 8.34 -17.65
C LEU A 98 8.82 7.17 -18.64
N ASP A 99 7.86 7.09 -19.55
CA ASP A 99 7.71 5.94 -20.45
C ASP A 99 8.83 5.84 -21.48
N ARG A 100 9.17 6.95 -22.14
CA ARG A 100 10.09 6.97 -23.29
C ARG A 100 11.55 7.05 -22.88
N ILE A 101 11.88 7.83 -21.86
CA ILE A 101 13.27 8.06 -21.47
C ILE A 101 13.64 7.06 -20.37
N PHE A 102 12.99 7.14 -19.21
CA PHE A 102 13.45 6.37 -18.05
C PHE A 102 13.15 4.88 -18.16
N VAL A 103 11.96 4.50 -18.64
CA VAL A 103 11.61 3.07 -18.77
C VAL A 103 12.24 2.46 -20.02
N LYS A 104 12.06 3.07 -21.21
CA LYS A 104 12.46 2.45 -22.49
C LYS A 104 13.92 2.65 -22.89
N GLN A 105 14.52 3.81 -22.60
CA GLN A 105 15.91 4.10 -23.01
C GLN A 105 16.90 3.79 -21.88
N MET A 106 16.56 4.18 -20.65
CA MET A 106 17.44 4.04 -19.49
C MET A 106 17.19 2.74 -18.69
N PHE A 107 16.15 1.98 -19.03
CA PHE A 107 15.81 0.71 -18.38
C PHE A 107 15.66 0.79 -16.85
N HIS A 108 15.11 1.89 -16.33
CA HIS A 108 14.81 2.03 -14.90
C HIS A 108 13.58 1.20 -14.53
N PHE A 109 13.67 0.44 -13.44
CA PHE A 109 12.52 -0.25 -12.83
C PHE A 109 12.54 -0.02 -11.33
N LYS A 110 11.41 0.45 -10.78
CA LYS A 110 11.24 0.75 -9.34
C LYS A 110 12.45 1.48 -8.74
N SER A 111 12.90 2.52 -9.44
CA SER A 111 14.19 3.19 -9.19
C SER A 111 14.10 4.41 -8.28
N GLY A 112 12.90 4.84 -7.92
CA GLY A 112 12.64 6.11 -7.24
C GLY A 112 12.39 7.22 -8.23
N VAL A 113 13.21 7.32 -9.29
CA VAL A 113 12.99 8.28 -10.38
C VAL A 113 11.69 7.99 -11.12
N THR A 114 11.45 6.71 -11.39
CA THR A 114 10.24 6.26 -12.09
C THR A 114 8.96 6.61 -11.32
N GLU A 115 8.97 6.45 -10.00
CA GLU A 115 7.85 6.73 -9.11
C GLU A 115 7.65 8.24 -8.90
N GLY A 116 8.76 9.00 -8.77
CA GLY A 116 8.70 10.45 -8.65
C GLY A 116 8.05 11.09 -9.87
N LEU A 117 8.43 10.65 -11.07
CA LEU A 117 7.80 11.09 -12.32
C LEU A 117 6.35 10.63 -12.42
N LEU A 118 6.07 9.37 -12.09
CA LEU A 118 4.71 8.82 -12.17
C LEU A 118 3.73 9.59 -11.26
N TYR A 119 4.07 9.78 -9.99
CA TYR A 119 3.18 10.42 -9.02
C TYR A 119 3.05 11.91 -9.28
N THR A 120 4.11 12.59 -9.70
CA THR A 120 4.00 14.00 -10.11
C THR A 120 3.13 14.14 -11.34
N GLY A 121 3.28 13.25 -12.33
CA GLY A 121 2.44 13.23 -13.52
C GLY A 121 0.96 12.99 -13.21
N ILE A 122 0.66 12.00 -12.38
CA ILE A 122 -0.70 11.71 -11.90
C ILE A 122 -1.28 12.93 -11.17
N LEU A 123 -0.54 13.49 -10.21
CA LEU A 123 -1.00 14.62 -9.41
C LEU A 123 -1.29 15.86 -10.28
N SER A 124 -0.39 16.20 -11.21
CA SER A 124 -0.60 17.33 -12.12
C SER A 124 -1.81 17.12 -13.03
N ILE A 125 -2.03 15.90 -13.54
CA ILE A 125 -3.21 15.60 -14.37
C ILE A 125 -4.50 15.74 -13.56
N VAL A 126 -4.54 15.18 -12.34
CA VAL A 126 -5.73 15.19 -11.50
C VAL A 126 -6.07 16.60 -11.04
N ILE A 127 -5.07 17.39 -10.59
CA ILE A 127 -5.29 18.79 -10.21
C ILE A 127 -5.70 19.62 -11.43
N GLY A 128 -5.04 19.43 -12.58
CA GLY A 128 -5.39 20.14 -13.81
C GLY A 128 -6.81 19.84 -14.26
N ALA A 129 -7.24 18.58 -14.24
CA ALA A 129 -8.62 18.20 -14.55
C ALA A 129 -9.62 18.80 -13.53
N GLY A 130 -9.29 18.77 -12.24
CA GLY A 130 -10.10 19.39 -11.21
C GLY A 130 -10.30 20.88 -11.44
N LEU A 131 -9.22 21.62 -11.76
CA LEU A 131 -9.28 23.05 -12.05
C LEU A 131 -10.13 23.40 -13.28
N LEU A 132 -10.15 22.56 -14.34
CA LEU A 132 -11.04 22.77 -15.49
C LEU A 132 -12.53 22.71 -15.12
N SER A 133 -12.86 22.00 -14.05
CA SER A 133 -14.23 21.94 -13.50
C SER A 133 -14.43 22.88 -12.32
N GLU A 134 -13.44 23.72 -11.99
CA GLU A 134 -13.37 24.51 -10.75
C GLU A 134 -13.61 23.66 -9.47
N PHE A 135 -13.27 22.37 -9.53
CA PHE A 135 -13.59 21.36 -8.51
C PHE A 135 -15.08 21.25 -8.15
N ARG A 136 -15.98 21.69 -9.05
CA ARG A 136 -17.44 21.59 -8.84
C ARG A 136 -17.98 20.22 -9.18
N ASP A 137 -17.32 19.49 -10.08
CA ASP A 137 -17.68 18.13 -10.47
C ASP A 137 -16.68 17.14 -9.85
N GLU A 138 -17.01 16.68 -8.65
CA GLU A 138 -16.19 15.71 -7.91
C GLU A 138 -16.13 14.36 -8.64
N TYR A 139 -17.21 13.97 -9.32
CA TYR A 139 -17.25 12.73 -10.12
C TYR A 139 -16.29 12.78 -11.29
N PHE A 140 -16.25 13.88 -12.04
CA PHE A 140 -15.30 14.06 -13.14
C PHE A 140 -13.85 13.87 -12.66
N THR A 141 -13.49 14.55 -11.57
CA THR A 141 -12.15 14.45 -10.98
C THR A 141 -11.84 13.03 -10.49
N ALA A 142 -12.81 12.37 -9.85
CA ALA A 142 -12.66 10.99 -9.38
C ALA A 142 -12.52 9.98 -10.54
N PHE A 143 -13.28 10.14 -11.63
CA PHE A 143 -13.13 9.29 -12.82
C PHE A 143 -11.78 9.49 -13.50
N VAL A 144 -11.26 10.72 -13.56
CA VAL A 144 -9.90 10.99 -14.05
C VAL A 144 -8.86 10.31 -13.16
N LEU A 145 -8.97 10.47 -11.83
CA LEU A 145 -8.08 9.81 -10.86
C LEU A 145 -8.13 8.29 -11.00
N LEU A 146 -9.32 7.70 -11.11
CA LEU A 146 -9.50 6.26 -11.30
C LEU A 146 -8.86 5.79 -12.61
N ALA A 147 -9.11 6.48 -13.72
CA ALA A 147 -8.57 6.11 -15.03
C ALA A 147 -7.04 6.14 -15.05
N ILE A 148 -6.43 7.21 -14.51
CA ILE A 148 -4.98 7.36 -14.54
C ILE A 148 -4.28 6.40 -13.57
N THR A 149 -4.83 6.19 -12.37
CA THR A 149 -4.26 5.27 -11.37
C THR A 149 -4.47 3.80 -11.75
N ALA A 150 -5.61 3.43 -12.34
CA ALA A 150 -5.82 2.08 -12.88
C ALA A 150 -4.85 1.80 -14.05
N THR A 151 -4.65 2.78 -14.92
CA THR A 151 -3.67 2.68 -16.00
C THR A 151 -2.26 2.52 -15.43
N ALA A 152 -1.91 3.29 -14.41
CA ALA A 152 -0.60 3.23 -13.77
C ALA A 152 -0.35 1.90 -13.05
N ALA A 153 -1.36 1.39 -12.32
CA ALA A 153 -1.33 0.08 -11.69
C ALA A 153 -1.04 -1.05 -12.68
N ILE A 154 -1.73 -1.08 -13.83
CA ILE A 154 -1.57 -2.13 -14.85
C ILE A 154 -0.30 -1.94 -15.67
N ARG A 155 -0.01 -0.71 -16.09
CA ARG A 155 1.09 -0.41 -17.02
C ARG A 155 2.45 -0.41 -16.32
N TYR A 156 2.54 0.17 -15.13
CA TYR A 156 3.79 0.36 -14.39
C TYR A 156 3.93 -0.58 -13.19
N LEU A 157 2.96 -1.47 -12.95
CA LEU A 157 2.99 -2.45 -11.85
C LEU A 157 3.20 -1.76 -10.48
N ASP A 158 2.51 -0.63 -10.31
CA ASP A 158 2.66 0.26 -9.15
C ASP A 158 1.62 -0.02 -8.07
N LEU A 159 2.11 -0.27 -6.85
CA LEU A 159 1.29 -0.66 -5.70
C LEU A 159 0.47 0.51 -5.12
N ILE A 160 1.03 1.72 -5.12
CA ILE A 160 0.32 2.91 -4.62
C ILE A 160 -0.85 3.24 -5.54
N SER A 161 -0.61 3.25 -6.85
CA SER A 161 -1.65 3.45 -7.87
C SER A 161 -2.72 2.37 -7.83
N THR A 162 -2.34 1.12 -7.53
CA THR A 162 -3.30 0.02 -7.32
C THR A 162 -4.23 0.33 -6.14
N THR A 163 -3.66 0.79 -5.02
CA THR A 163 -4.43 1.17 -3.83
C THR A 163 -5.33 2.36 -4.09
N LEU A 164 -4.80 3.40 -4.76
CA LEU A 164 -5.55 4.60 -5.11
C LEU A 164 -6.71 4.27 -6.06
N ALA A 165 -6.49 3.49 -7.11
CA ALA A 165 -7.54 3.10 -8.04
C ALA A 165 -8.70 2.39 -7.33
N MET A 166 -8.38 1.47 -6.42
CA MET A 166 -9.39 0.76 -5.64
C MET A 166 -10.10 1.67 -4.63
N GLY A 167 -9.36 2.53 -3.95
CA GLY A 167 -9.91 3.53 -3.03
C GLY A 167 -10.84 4.50 -3.74
N THR A 168 -10.46 5.03 -4.90
CA THR A 168 -11.28 5.92 -5.72
C THR A 168 -12.52 5.21 -6.24
N LEU A 169 -12.42 3.95 -6.68
CA LEU A 169 -13.58 3.16 -7.09
C LEU A 169 -14.58 2.97 -5.93
N MET A 170 -14.07 2.69 -4.73
CA MET A 170 -14.92 2.60 -3.54
C MET A 170 -15.51 3.95 -3.13
N TRP A 171 -14.74 5.04 -3.26
CA TRP A 171 -15.22 6.39 -3.01
C TRP A 171 -16.35 6.77 -3.96
N ILE A 172 -16.22 6.48 -5.27
CA ILE A 172 -17.30 6.73 -6.26
C ILE A 172 -18.57 5.97 -5.86
N LEU A 173 -18.46 4.67 -5.55
CA LEU A 173 -19.61 3.88 -5.10
C LEU A 173 -20.26 4.49 -3.85
N PHE A 174 -19.44 4.82 -2.86
CA PHE A 174 -19.88 5.35 -1.58
C PHE A 174 -20.62 6.68 -1.76
N HIS A 175 -19.99 7.61 -2.47
CA HIS A 175 -20.51 8.94 -2.71
C HIS A 175 -21.83 8.88 -3.50
N SER A 176 -21.87 8.12 -4.60
CA SER A 176 -23.09 7.92 -5.41
C SER A 176 -24.26 7.33 -4.61
N LEU A 177 -24.00 6.37 -3.73
CA LEU A 177 -25.07 5.79 -2.90
C LEU A 177 -25.47 6.70 -1.75
N SER A 178 -24.55 7.50 -1.21
CA SER A 178 -24.85 8.43 -0.13
C SER A 178 -25.71 9.61 -0.58
N GLU A 179 -25.51 10.09 -1.81
CA GLU A 179 -26.29 11.19 -2.40
C GLU A 179 -27.64 10.72 -2.97
N TRP A 180 -27.81 9.42 -3.22
CA TRP A 180 -29.06 8.90 -3.74
C TRP A 180 -30.17 9.03 -2.70
N GLU A 181 -31.11 9.94 -2.97
CA GLU A 181 -32.31 10.16 -2.14
C GLU A 181 -33.06 8.84 -1.87
N GLY A 182 -33.43 8.62 -0.61
CA GLY A 182 -34.16 7.44 -0.16
C GLY A 182 -33.28 6.43 0.56
N MET A 183 -33.22 5.19 0.05
CA MET A 183 -32.57 4.06 0.73
C MET A 183 -31.08 3.89 0.37
N GLY A 184 -30.48 4.79 -0.42
CA GLY A 184 -29.10 4.64 -0.93
C GLY A 184 -28.07 4.41 0.18
N ALA A 185 -28.05 5.26 1.20
CA ALA A 185 -27.15 5.12 2.34
C ALA A 185 -27.38 3.83 3.16
N GLN A 186 -28.60 3.30 3.21
CA GLN A 186 -28.91 2.03 3.91
C GLN A 186 -28.38 0.81 3.13
N LEU A 187 -28.27 0.92 1.80
CA LEU A 187 -27.76 -0.14 0.93
C LEU A 187 -26.23 -0.18 0.84
N LEU A 188 -25.57 0.87 1.32
CA LEU A 188 -24.13 1.08 1.21
C LEU A 188 -23.27 -0.07 1.77
N PRO A 189 -23.58 -0.65 2.97
CA PRO A 189 -22.90 -1.86 3.46
C PRO A 189 -22.96 -3.03 2.47
N PHE A 190 -24.15 -3.30 1.93
CA PHE A 190 -24.37 -4.41 1.01
C PHE A 190 -23.72 -4.19 -0.34
N ALA A 191 -23.82 -2.96 -0.88
CA ALA A 191 -23.17 -2.59 -2.13
C ALA A 191 -21.64 -2.70 -2.04
N GLY A 192 -21.05 -2.24 -0.92
CA GLY A 192 -19.62 -2.38 -0.65
C GLY A 192 -19.17 -3.84 -0.57
N MET A 193 -19.96 -4.71 0.09
CA MET A 193 -19.70 -6.15 0.12
C MET A 193 -19.80 -6.78 -1.28
N VAL A 194 -20.85 -6.47 -2.05
CA VAL A 194 -21.04 -7.01 -3.41
C VAL A 194 -19.90 -6.57 -4.33
N LEU A 195 -19.56 -5.28 -4.36
CA LEU A 195 -18.46 -4.77 -5.17
C LEU A 195 -17.14 -5.42 -4.78
N SER A 196 -16.87 -5.56 -3.47
CA SER A 196 -15.66 -6.22 -2.97
C SER A 196 -15.59 -7.69 -3.38
N MET A 197 -16.71 -8.41 -3.34
CA MET A 197 -16.78 -9.81 -3.75
C MET A 197 -16.53 -9.97 -5.25
N ILE A 198 -17.08 -9.07 -6.08
CA ILE A 198 -16.83 -9.03 -7.53
C ILE A 198 -15.35 -8.73 -7.79
N GLY A 199 -14.81 -7.68 -7.16
CA GLY A 199 -13.42 -7.26 -7.29
C GLY A 199 -12.44 -8.38 -6.91
N TRP A 200 -12.66 -9.03 -5.76
CA TRP A 200 -11.88 -10.19 -5.33
C TRP A 200 -11.93 -11.34 -6.35
N SER A 201 -13.13 -11.66 -6.87
CA SER A 201 -13.32 -12.75 -7.84
C SER A 201 -12.58 -12.47 -9.15
N VAL A 202 -12.63 -11.23 -9.64
CA VAL A 202 -11.91 -10.77 -10.83
C VAL A 202 -10.40 -10.87 -10.61
N VAL A 203 -9.89 -10.27 -9.53
CA VAL A 203 -8.46 -10.30 -9.18
C VAL A 203 -7.94 -11.73 -9.14
N ARG A 204 -8.64 -12.63 -8.44
CA ARG A 204 -8.25 -14.03 -8.34
C ARG A 204 -8.21 -14.75 -9.70
N ARG A 205 -9.18 -14.47 -10.58
CA ARG A 205 -9.23 -15.05 -11.93
C ARG A 205 -8.02 -14.64 -12.78
N TYR A 206 -7.62 -13.38 -12.71
CA TYR A 206 -6.49 -12.85 -13.51
C TYR A 206 -5.13 -13.15 -12.89
N LYS A 207 -5.03 -13.24 -11.57
CA LYS A 207 -3.79 -13.60 -10.85
C LYS A 207 -3.19 -14.92 -11.32
N HIS A 208 -4.01 -15.92 -11.65
CA HIS A 208 -3.52 -17.20 -12.19
C HIS A 208 -2.85 -17.10 -13.57
N ARG A 209 -3.01 -15.98 -14.28
CA ARG A 209 -2.39 -15.72 -15.58
C ARG A 209 -1.15 -14.83 -15.48
N ALA A 210 -0.87 -14.28 -14.30
CA ALA A 210 0.29 -13.43 -14.09
C ALA A 210 1.57 -14.25 -14.26
N THR A 211 2.53 -13.70 -15.00
CA THR A 211 3.81 -14.36 -15.25
C THR A 211 4.96 -13.72 -14.50
N LEU A 212 4.79 -12.46 -14.09
CA LEU A 212 5.82 -11.67 -13.40
C LEU A 212 5.50 -11.53 -11.91
N GLU A 213 6.50 -11.56 -11.04
CA GLU A 213 6.30 -11.35 -9.59
C GLU A 213 5.69 -9.99 -9.29
N ALA A 214 6.12 -8.95 -10.01
CA ALA A 214 5.60 -7.59 -9.80
C ALA A 214 4.10 -7.47 -10.14
N GLU A 215 3.59 -8.28 -11.08
CA GLU A 215 2.14 -8.38 -11.34
C GLU A 215 1.43 -9.12 -10.20
N VAL A 216 2.02 -10.23 -9.74
CA VAL A 216 1.51 -11.02 -8.62
C VAL A 216 1.42 -10.17 -7.35
N ASP A 217 2.37 -9.26 -7.11
CA ASP A 217 2.35 -8.31 -6.00
C ASP A 217 1.15 -7.37 -6.07
N CYS A 218 0.87 -6.76 -7.23
CA CYS A 218 -0.32 -5.94 -7.44
C CYS A 218 -1.60 -6.73 -7.18
N PHE A 219 -1.70 -7.95 -7.70
CA PHE A 219 -2.86 -8.80 -7.45
C PHE A 219 -3.00 -9.24 -5.98
N ASN A 220 -1.88 -9.53 -5.29
CA ASN A 220 -1.87 -9.84 -3.87
C ASN A 220 -2.39 -8.66 -3.04
N LEU A 221 -1.93 -7.44 -3.34
CA LEU A 221 -2.37 -6.22 -2.69
C LEU A 221 -3.86 -5.97 -2.94
N SER A 222 -4.30 -6.05 -4.20
CA SER A 222 -5.72 -5.89 -4.54
C SER A 222 -6.60 -6.94 -3.88
N GLU A 223 -6.16 -8.20 -3.84
CA GLU A 223 -6.88 -9.28 -3.16
C GLU A 223 -7.04 -8.97 -1.67
N GLY A 224 -5.97 -8.53 -1.01
CA GLY A 224 -6.01 -8.11 0.39
C GLY A 224 -6.98 -6.96 0.62
N LEU A 225 -6.87 -5.88 -0.18
CA LEU A 225 -7.73 -4.71 -0.07
C LEU A 225 -9.21 -5.04 -0.29
N TRP A 226 -9.56 -5.86 -1.29
CA TRP A 226 -10.95 -6.27 -1.48
C TRP A 226 -11.50 -7.10 -0.32
N LEU A 227 -10.69 -8.01 0.25
CA LEU A 227 -11.11 -8.79 1.43
C LEU A 227 -11.30 -7.89 2.67
N LEU A 228 -10.40 -6.93 2.88
CA LEU A 228 -10.50 -5.97 3.97
C LEU A 228 -11.73 -5.08 3.82
N THR A 229 -12.00 -4.56 2.62
CA THR A 229 -13.19 -3.73 2.39
C THR A 229 -14.47 -4.55 2.49
N PHE A 230 -14.50 -5.80 2.01
CA PHE A 230 -15.63 -6.70 2.21
C PHE A 230 -15.97 -6.84 3.70
N TYR A 231 -14.95 -7.06 4.54
CA TYR A 231 -15.15 -7.15 5.99
C TYR A 231 -15.60 -5.81 6.58
N ALA A 232 -14.95 -4.69 6.22
CA ALA A 232 -15.31 -3.37 6.72
C ALA A 232 -16.76 -3.01 6.38
N SER A 233 -17.21 -3.31 5.16
CA SER A 233 -18.60 -3.08 4.73
C SER A 233 -19.63 -3.94 5.47
N GLY A 234 -19.24 -5.07 6.08
CA GLY A 234 -20.13 -5.93 6.87
C GLY A 234 -19.93 -5.85 8.38
N ASN A 235 -18.88 -5.18 8.85
CA ASN A 235 -18.54 -5.10 10.26
C ASN A 235 -19.51 -4.16 11.01
N TYR A 236 -20.04 -4.61 12.15
CA TYR A 236 -21.04 -3.86 12.91
C TYR A 236 -20.55 -2.47 13.34
N LEU A 237 -19.33 -2.35 13.86
CA LEU A 237 -18.78 -1.07 14.31
C LEU A 237 -18.70 -0.09 13.13
N VAL A 238 -18.10 -0.53 12.01
CA VAL A 238 -17.94 0.32 10.83
C VAL A 238 -19.30 0.76 10.30
N VAL A 239 -20.23 -0.17 10.13
CA VAL A 239 -21.56 0.13 9.60
C VAL A 239 -22.34 1.07 10.53
N ARG A 240 -22.28 0.84 11.85
CA ARG A 240 -22.98 1.69 12.83
C ARG A 240 -22.43 3.11 12.83
N GLU A 241 -21.13 3.28 13.01
CA GLU A 241 -20.51 4.61 13.10
C GLU A 241 -20.69 5.39 11.80
N LEU A 242 -20.57 4.71 10.65
CA LEU A 242 -20.79 5.33 9.36
C LEU A 242 -22.26 5.72 9.15
N SER A 243 -23.20 4.89 9.61
CA SER A 243 -24.63 5.21 9.53
C SER A 243 -24.98 6.40 10.44
N VAL A 244 -24.38 6.51 11.63
CA VAL A 244 -24.53 7.69 12.50
C VAL A 244 -23.98 8.94 11.81
N ALA A 245 -22.77 8.85 11.24
CA ALA A 245 -22.12 9.98 10.59
C ALA A 245 -22.86 10.48 9.34
N LEU A 246 -23.41 9.56 8.51
CA LEU A 246 -24.07 9.91 7.26
C LEU A 246 -25.56 10.21 7.41
N LEU A 247 -26.28 9.43 8.22
CA LEU A 247 -27.75 9.55 8.36
C LEU A 247 -28.15 10.46 9.52
N GLY A 248 -27.18 11.01 10.27
CA GLY A 248 -27.44 11.86 11.43
C GLY A 248 -28.22 11.15 12.54
N MET A 249 -28.18 9.83 12.60
CA MET A 249 -28.92 9.06 13.58
C MET A 249 -28.39 9.35 14.99
N GLN A 250 -29.25 9.86 15.86
CA GLN A 250 -28.94 10.01 17.28
C GLN A 250 -29.15 8.67 17.99
N LEU A 251 -28.13 7.80 17.90
CA LEU A 251 -28.12 6.52 18.60
C LEU A 251 -27.31 6.65 19.89
N ASN A 252 -27.94 6.39 21.03
CA ASN A 252 -27.24 6.14 22.28
C ASN A 252 -26.37 4.88 22.15
N THR A 253 -25.33 4.76 22.98
CA THR A 253 -24.42 3.60 22.98
C THR A 253 -25.15 2.27 23.13
N ASP A 254 -26.30 2.26 23.81
CA ASP A 254 -27.12 1.06 24.06
C ASP A 254 -28.19 0.80 22.99
N SER A 255 -28.26 1.63 21.95
CA SER A 255 -29.23 1.48 20.85
C SER A 255 -28.56 0.96 19.59
N ASP A 256 -29.19 -0.08 19.04
CA ASP A 256 -28.76 -0.79 17.85
C ASP A 256 -29.31 -0.16 16.57
N ILE A 257 -28.54 -0.29 15.49
CA ILE A 257 -29.02 0.01 14.14
C ILE A 257 -30.00 -1.07 13.65
N PRO A 258 -30.89 -0.76 12.69
CA PRO A 258 -31.65 -1.78 11.99
C PRO A 258 -30.73 -2.88 11.44
N LEU A 259 -31.18 -4.14 11.53
CA LEU A 259 -30.40 -5.33 11.12
C LEU A 259 -29.06 -5.52 11.88
N ALA A 260 -28.89 -4.95 13.08
CA ALA A 260 -27.71 -5.14 13.93
C ALA A 260 -27.25 -6.60 14.04
N TRP A 261 -28.20 -7.52 14.28
CA TRP A 261 -27.93 -8.95 14.38
C TRP A 261 -27.19 -9.52 13.16
N LEU A 262 -27.48 -9.01 11.96
CA LEU A 262 -26.84 -9.44 10.72
C LEU A 262 -25.39 -8.96 10.64
N PHE A 263 -25.14 -7.71 10.99
CA PHE A 263 -23.79 -7.14 11.00
C PHE A 263 -22.93 -7.73 12.12
N TYR A 264 -23.52 -8.06 13.28
CA TYR A 264 -22.83 -8.86 14.30
C TYR A 264 -22.50 -10.27 13.78
N ALA A 265 -23.42 -10.92 13.07
CA ALA A 265 -23.15 -12.21 12.44
C ALA A 265 -22.01 -12.11 11.42
N PHE A 266 -21.99 -11.09 10.55
CA PHE A 266 -20.88 -10.84 9.62
C PHE A 266 -19.56 -10.56 10.35
N THR A 267 -19.59 -9.79 11.44
CA THR A 267 -18.42 -9.49 12.25
C THR A 267 -17.72 -10.76 12.75
N VAL A 268 -18.46 -11.83 13.06
CA VAL A 268 -17.89 -13.12 13.50
C VAL A 268 -17.61 -14.06 12.33
N ILE A 269 -18.58 -14.23 11.43
CA ILE A 269 -18.54 -15.27 10.39
C ILE A 269 -17.52 -14.93 9.32
N VAL A 270 -17.38 -13.67 8.91
CA VAL A 270 -16.49 -13.28 7.81
C VAL A 270 -15.02 -13.62 8.11
N PRO A 271 -14.43 -13.22 9.26
CA PRO A 271 -13.07 -13.63 9.62
C PRO A 271 -12.86 -15.15 9.63
N LEU A 272 -13.79 -15.90 10.23
CA LEU A 272 -13.71 -17.36 10.29
C LEU A 272 -13.79 -17.99 8.90
N SER A 273 -14.65 -17.45 8.03
CA SER A 273 -14.77 -17.90 6.64
C SER A 273 -13.49 -17.64 5.84
N PHE A 274 -12.84 -16.49 6.07
CA PHE A 274 -11.56 -16.15 5.43
C PHE A 274 -10.45 -17.09 5.88
N ILE A 275 -10.34 -17.37 7.18
CA ILE A 275 -9.34 -18.32 7.70
C ILE A 275 -9.59 -19.72 7.14
N TYR A 276 -10.83 -20.21 7.21
CA TYR A 276 -11.20 -21.54 6.73
C TYR A 276 -10.93 -21.71 5.23
N ALA A 277 -11.41 -20.78 4.40
CA ALA A 277 -11.18 -20.87 2.96
C ALA A 277 -9.73 -20.50 2.58
N GLY A 278 -9.02 -19.69 3.36
CA GLY A 278 -7.58 -19.47 3.19
C GLY A 278 -6.77 -20.76 3.37
N VAL A 279 -7.10 -21.57 4.37
CA VAL A 279 -6.50 -22.90 4.58
C VAL A 279 -6.91 -23.85 3.45
N ARG A 280 -8.20 -23.95 3.12
CA ARG A 280 -8.73 -24.89 2.12
C ARG A 280 -8.24 -24.59 0.71
N LEU A 281 -8.16 -23.31 0.35
CA LEU A 281 -7.73 -22.85 -0.98
C LEU A 281 -6.21 -22.64 -1.07
N ARG A 282 -5.46 -22.89 0.02
CA ARG A 282 -4.02 -22.61 0.13
C ARG A 282 -3.67 -21.17 -0.25
N ASN A 283 -4.53 -20.24 0.15
CA ASN A 283 -4.39 -18.82 -0.17
C ASN A 283 -3.85 -18.06 1.04
N ARG A 284 -2.57 -17.67 0.96
CA ARG A 284 -1.88 -16.92 2.01
C ARG A 284 -2.59 -15.60 2.28
N ILE A 285 -2.90 -14.80 1.25
CA ILE A 285 -3.49 -13.46 1.43
C ILE A 285 -4.81 -13.55 2.20
N MET A 286 -5.65 -14.52 1.85
CA MET A 286 -6.94 -14.73 2.50
C MET A 286 -6.81 -15.18 3.97
N LEU A 287 -5.82 -16.02 4.28
CA LEU A 287 -5.52 -16.43 5.66
C LEU A 287 -5.02 -15.24 6.50
N TRP A 288 -4.12 -14.42 5.95
CA TRP A 288 -3.58 -13.24 6.63
C TRP A 288 -4.66 -12.18 6.84
N ALA A 289 -5.47 -11.91 5.82
CA ALA A 289 -6.63 -11.02 5.93
C ALA A 289 -7.59 -11.51 7.00
N GLY A 290 -7.95 -12.81 6.98
CA GLY A 290 -8.83 -13.42 7.97
C GLY A 290 -8.33 -13.28 9.42
N LEU A 291 -7.05 -13.54 9.66
CA LEU A 291 -6.44 -13.37 10.98
C LEU A 291 -6.42 -11.89 11.41
N PHE A 292 -6.10 -10.98 10.49
CA PHE A 292 -6.10 -9.54 10.73
C PHE A 292 -7.49 -9.03 11.11
N VAL A 293 -8.52 -9.36 10.31
CA VAL A 293 -9.89 -8.92 10.58
C VAL A 293 -10.52 -9.62 11.79
N LEU A 294 -10.05 -10.80 12.18
CA LEU A 294 -10.44 -11.45 13.43
C LEU A 294 -10.04 -10.59 14.64
N GLY A 295 -8.87 -9.95 14.59
CA GLY A 295 -8.47 -8.96 15.61
C GLY A 295 -9.43 -7.78 15.68
N PHE A 296 -9.85 -7.25 14.51
CA PHE A 296 -10.87 -6.21 14.45
C PHE A 296 -12.25 -6.67 14.95
N SER A 297 -12.60 -7.93 14.73
CA SER A 297 -13.84 -8.53 15.24
C SER A 297 -13.84 -8.52 16.77
N ALA A 298 -12.75 -8.96 17.39
CA ALA A 298 -12.58 -8.89 18.84
C ALA A 298 -12.62 -7.44 19.35
N PHE A 299 -12.04 -6.48 18.61
CA PHE A 299 -12.14 -5.06 18.93
C PHE A 299 -13.57 -4.54 18.89
N THR A 300 -14.38 -4.90 17.88
CA THR A 300 -15.80 -4.54 17.79
C THR A 300 -16.59 -5.04 19.00
N PHE A 301 -16.45 -6.31 19.38
CA PHE A 301 -17.14 -6.84 20.56
C PHE A 301 -16.68 -6.19 21.85
N LYS A 302 -15.37 -5.94 21.98
CA LYS A 302 -14.84 -5.21 23.13
C LYS A 302 -15.44 -3.81 23.22
N TYR A 303 -15.57 -3.11 22.11
CA TYR A 303 -16.09 -1.74 22.09
C TYR A 303 -17.53 -1.66 22.64
N TYR A 304 -18.41 -2.62 22.28
CA TYR A 304 -19.82 -2.59 22.69
C TYR A 304 -20.17 -3.43 23.94
N TYR A 305 -19.38 -4.44 24.29
CA TYR A 305 -19.70 -5.39 25.37
C TYR A 305 -18.62 -5.52 26.46
N SER A 306 -17.60 -4.66 26.49
CA SER A 306 -16.52 -4.76 27.49
C SER A 306 -17.05 -4.65 28.92
N LEU A 307 -16.76 -5.66 29.74
CA LEU A 307 -17.10 -5.79 31.16
C LEU A 307 -16.28 -4.87 32.08
N GLY A 308 -15.72 -3.77 31.56
CA GLY A 308 -14.90 -2.79 32.29
C GLY A 308 -13.47 -3.23 32.66
N HIS A 309 -13.15 -4.53 32.60
CA HIS A 309 -11.86 -5.09 33.00
C HIS A 309 -10.94 -5.33 31.80
N HIS A 310 -10.37 -4.23 31.29
CA HIS A 310 -9.57 -4.20 30.07
C HIS A 310 -8.32 -5.10 30.16
N GLU A 311 -7.67 -5.13 31.32
CA GLU A 311 -6.43 -5.88 31.57
C GLU A 311 -6.66 -7.40 31.47
N ILE A 312 -7.72 -7.90 32.09
CA ILE A 312 -8.06 -9.33 32.10
C ILE A 312 -8.40 -9.80 30.68
N THR A 313 -9.21 -9.03 29.97
CA THR A 313 -9.66 -9.39 28.61
C THR A 313 -8.49 -9.44 27.62
N LEU A 314 -7.59 -8.46 27.67
CA LEU A 314 -6.39 -8.43 26.82
C LEU A 314 -5.40 -9.56 27.17
N THR A 315 -5.19 -9.81 28.47
CA THR A 315 -4.28 -10.86 28.94
C THR A 315 -4.79 -12.25 28.57
N ALA A 316 -6.08 -12.53 28.80
CA ALA A 316 -6.69 -13.80 28.42
C ALA A 316 -6.67 -14.00 26.90
N GLY A 317 -7.00 -12.97 26.11
CA GLY A 317 -6.90 -13.00 24.66
C GLY A 317 -5.48 -13.30 24.18
N GLY A 318 -4.46 -12.67 24.78
CA GLY A 318 -3.06 -12.93 24.51
C GLY A 318 -2.66 -14.38 24.80
N ILE A 319 -3.06 -14.93 25.95
CA ILE A 319 -2.80 -16.34 26.32
C ILE A 319 -3.41 -17.29 25.29
N VAL A 320 -4.67 -17.07 24.90
CA VAL A 320 -5.35 -17.89 23.88
C VAL A 320 -4.62 -17.85 22.55
N LEU A 321 -4.19 -16.66 22.10
CA LEU A 321 -3.45 -16.52 20.84
C LEU A 321 -2.08 -17.21 20.90
N ILE A 322 -1.35 -17.10 22.02
CA ILE A 322 -0.07 -17.80 22.22
C ILE A 322 -0.26 -19.31 22.18
N LEU A 323 -1.29 -19.83 22.87
CA LEU A 323 -1.61 -21.26 22.87
C LEU A 323 -1.99 -21.74 21.46
N ALA A 324 -2.84 -20.99 20.75
CA ALA A 324 -3.22 -21.32 19.38
C ALA A 324 -2.00 -21.34 18.44
N ALA A 325 -1.12 -20.34 18.54
CA ALA A 325 0.12 -20.29 17.77
C ALA A 325 1.06 -21.46 18.11
N TRP A 326 1.21 -21.80 19.39
CA TRP A 326 2.02 -22.94 19.83
C TRP A 326 1.48 -24.27 19.29
N ILE A 327 0.17 -24.49 19.35
CA ILE A 327 -0.48 -25.68 18.78
C ILE A 327 -0.25 -25.73 17.27
N ALA A 328 -0.45 -24.62 16.56
CA ALA A 328 -0.24 -24.55 15.11
C ALA A 328 1.22 -24.86 14.74
N MET A 329 2.19 -24.28 15.45
CA MET A 329 3.62 -24.56 15.24
C MET A 329 3.98 -26.01 15.51
N ARG A 330 3.41 -26.62 16.56
CA ARG A 330 3.63 -28.03 16.88
C ARG A 330 2.99 -28.94 15.82
N TYR A 331 1.81 -28.59 15.35
CA TYR A 331 1.07 -29.35 14.33
C TYR A 331 1.76 -29.29 12.95
N LEU A 332 2.32 -28.13 12.58
CA LEU A 332 3.02 -27.90 11.32
C LEU A 332 4.53 -28.19 11.40
N ARG A 333 4.99 -28.87 12.45
CA ARG A 333 6.38 -29.31 12.58
C ARG A 333 6.75 -30.31 11.47
N GLU A 334 5.80 -31.14 11.09
CA GLU A 334 5.90 -31.97 9.89
C GLU A 334 5.11 -31.29 8.76
N PRO A 335 5.61 -31.31 7.51
CA PRO A 335 4.87 -30.75 6.39
C PRO A 335 3.55 -31.51 6.21
N ARG A 336 2.43 -30.80 6.35
CA ARG A 336 1.08 -31.38 6.25
C ARG A 336 0.24 -30.57 5.28
N ASN A 337 -0.36 -31.24 4.30
CA ASN A 337 -1.26 -30.63 3.32
C ASN A 337 -0.67 -29.43 2.54
N GLY A 338 0.66 -29.35 2.42
CA GLY A 338 1.38 -28.25 1.77
C GLY A 338 1.72 -27.07 2.69
N PHE A 339 1.45 -27.16 3.99
CA PHE A 339 1.86 -26.19 5.00
C PHE A 339 3.02 -26.74 5.83
N THR A 340 3.99 -25.88 6.15
CA THR A 340 5.12 -26.19 7.04
C THR A 340 5.43 -24.98 7.90
N ARG A 341 5.99 -25.20 9.10
CA ARG A 341 6.50 -24.13 9.96
C ARG A 341 7.76 -23.47 9.37
N GLU A 342 8.57 -24.19 8.61
CA GLU A 342 9.85 -23.70 8.10
C GLU A 342 9.67 -22.83 6.85
N SER A 343 10.23 -21.63 6.86
CA SER A 343 10.29 -20.77 5.66
C SER A 343 11.37 -21.30 4.71
N VAL A 344 10.99 -22.27 3.88
CA VAL A 344 11.93 -22.92 2.96
C VAL A 344 12.59 -21.87 2.03
N PHE A 345 11.89 -20.80 1.65
CA PHE A 345 12.40 -19.85 0.64
C PHE A 345 12.20 -18.34 0.91
N ASP A 346 11.46 -17.89 1.92
CA ASP A 346 11.08 -16.47 2.06
C ASP A 346 11.58 -15.84 3.37
N GLU A 347 12.37 -14.78 3.25
CA GLU A 347 12.87 -13.94 4.37
C GLU A 347 12.11 -12.60 4.48
N SER A 348 11.20 -12.30 3.54
CA SER A 348 10.81 -10.92 3.21
C SER A 348 10.03 -10.16 4.27
N LEU A 349 9.38 -10.84 5.23
CA LEU A 349 8.46 -10.16 6.16
C LEU A 349 8.73 -10.43 7.64
N GLY A 350 9.45 -11.50 7.97
CA GLY A 350 9.39 -12.07 9.32
C GLY A 350 10.49 -11.62 10.27
N ASN A 351 11.75 -11.57 9.83
CA ASN A 351 12.85 -11.50 10.79
C ASN A 351 13.48 -10.10 10.86
N ALA A 352 13.82 -9.49 9.73
CA ALA A 352 14.52 -8.20 9.75
C ALA A 352 13.64 -7.03 10.27
N HIS A 353 12.36 -6.96 9.86
CA HIS A 353 11.47 -5.85 10.22
C HIS A 353 10.89 -5.98 11.63
N LEU A 354 10.56 -7.20 12.08
CA LEU A 354 10.16 -7.46 13.46
C LEU A 354 11.32 -7.25 14.43
N GLN A 355 12.54 -7.66 14.08
CA GLN A 355 13.71 -7.36 14.89
C GLN A 355 13.95 -5.84 14.97
N ALA A 356 13.86 -5.11 13.86
CA ALA A 356 14.00 -3.65 13.87
C ALA A 356 12.89 -2.96 14.70
N PHE A 357 11.64 -3.42 14.61
CA PHE A 357 10.53 -2.90 15.40
C PHE A 357 10.69 -3.21 16.91
N VAL A 358 11.09 -4.43 17.25
CA VAL A 358 11.37 -4.83 18.65
C VAL A 358 12.58 -4.06 19.19
N ILE A 359 13.65 -3.88 18.40
CA ILE A 359 14.81 -3.06 18.78
C ILE A 359 14.38 -1.60 19.00
N ALA A 360 13.55 -1.05 18.13
CA ALA A 360 13.02 0.31 18.28
C ALA A 360 12.11 0.47 19.50
N GLN A 361 11.36 -0.57 19.89
CA GLN A 361 10.54 -0.56 21.11
C GLN A 361 11.32 -0.86 22.41
N THR A 362 12.45 -1.56 22.31
CA THR A 362 13.29 -1.92 23.46
C THR A 362 14.42 -0.94 23.74
N LEU A 363 14.70 0.00 22.82
CA LEU A 363 15.56 1.15 23.09
C LEU A 363 14.83 2.08 24.06
N PRO A 364 15.37 2.29 25.28
CA PRO A 364 14.83 3.30 26.17
C PRO A 364 14.99 4.67 25.48
N THR A 365 13.90 5.40 25.29
CA THR A 365 13.94 6.86 25.16
C THR A 365 14.49 7.40 26.47
N LYS A 366 15.82 7.44 26.62
CA LYS A 366 16.44 8.22 27.69
C LYS A 366 15.99 9.67 27.48
N PRO A 367 15.36 10.31 28.48
CA PRO A 367 15.25 11.76 28.48
C PRO A 367 16.66 12.32 28.38
N SER A 368 16.84 13.31 27.52
CA SER A 368 18.06 14.10 27.46
C SER A 368 18.28 14.73 28.83
N GLU A 369 19.14 14.14 29.66
CA GLU A 369 19.69 14.84 30.81
C GLU A 369 20.46 16.04 30.27
N THR A 370 20.00 17.23 30.63
CA THR A 370 20.70 18.49 30.45
C THR A 370 22.11 18.34 31.04
N PRO A 371 23.20 18.54 30.27
CA PRO A 371 24.52 18.54 30.87
C PRO A 371 24.74 19.85 31.62
N GLU A 372 24.50 19.85 32.93
CA GLU A 372 25.25 20.71 33.83
C GLU A 372 26.69 20.16 33.91
N GLY A 373 27.68 20.99 33.63
CA GLY A 373 29.10 20.65 33.81
C GLY A 373 29.82 20.35 32.51
N GLY A 374 30.61 21.34 32.05
CA GLY A 374 31.22 21.35 30.74
C GLY A 374 32.30 20.30 30.50
N ILE A 375 32.42 19.88 29.23
CA ILE A 375 33.63 19.34 28.65
C ILE A 375 33.73 19.85 27.20
N SER A 376 34.93 20.33 26.86
CA SER A 376 35.34 21.05 25.66
C SER A 376 34.98 20.38 24.33
N GLY A 377 34.35 21.14 23.43
CA GLY A 377 34.16 20.77 22.03
C GLY A 377 35.48 20.77 21.27
N GLY A 378 35.95 19.57 20.91
CA GLY A 378 37.04 19.36 19.96
C GLY A 378 36.61 19.78 18.56
N GLY A 379 37.34 20.73 17.98
CA GLY A 379 37.09 21.28 16.65
C GLY A 379 37.22 20.22 15.55
N GLY A 380 36.12 20.00 14.82
CA GLY A 380 36.11 19.31 13.55
C GLY A 380 36.25 20.32 12.41
N SER A 381 37.37 20.27 11.70
CA SER A 381 37.60 20.97 10.44
C SER A 381 36.78 20.29 9.35
N PHE A 382 35.70 20.95 8.89
CA PHE A 382 35.04 20.64 7.64
C PHE A 382 35.11 21.90 6.76
N GLY A 383 35.96 21.82 5.73
CA GLY A 383 36.19 22.89 4.75
C GLY A 383 34.98 23.09 3.86
N GLY A 384 34.14 24.06 4.21
CA GLY A 384 33.15 24.65 3.33
C GLY A 384 33.78 25.80 2.55
N GLY A 385 33.86 25.65 1.22
CA GLY A 385 34.17 26.76 0.32
C GLY A 385 33.05 27.79 0.36
N GLY A 386 33.39 28.99 0.79
CA GLY A 386 32.50 30.15 0.82
C GLY A 386 33.33 31.41 1.05
N SER A 387 33.31 32.29 0.07
CA SER A 387 34.05 33.55 0.02
C SER A 387 33.85 34.43 1.24
N SER A 388 34.94 34.83 1.89
CA SER A 388 35.01 36.08 2.64
C SER A 388 35.95 37.03 1.91
N GLY A 389 35.36 37.99 1.21
CA GLY A 389 36.08 39.14 0.69
C GLY A 389 36.53 40.04 1.84
N SER A 390 37.82 40.36 1.84
CA SER A 390 38.39 41.58 2.42
C SER A 390 39.77 41.77 1.80
N PHE A 391 39.97 42.98 1.26
CA PHE A 391 41.10 43.54 0.50
C PHE A 391 41.00 43.45 -1.02
#